data_AF-A0A7S2AM13-F1
#
_entry.id   AF-A0A7S2AM13-F1
#
_cell.length_a   1.000
_cell.length_b   1.000
_cell.length_c   1.000
_cell.angle_alpha   90.00
_cell.angle_beta   90.00
_cell.angle_gamma   90.00
#
_symmetry.space_group_name_H-M   'P 1'
#
loop_
_entity.id
_entity.type
_entity.pdbx_description
1 polymer ?
#
loop_
_entity_poly.entity_id
_entity_poly.type
_entity_poly.pdbx_seq_one_letter_code
_entity_poly.pdbx_strand_id
1 'polypeptide(L)'
;LGKKLQYTPALQCTVLEVKAIEGLGTTVDVILINGVLKEGSQVVLCGLNGPIITNIRALLTPHPMKEMRVKGSYLHHKTIKAAMGVKITGENLETVIAGTPLFVVDHPEDSVEELGDAVMEDMTSILSKVDRSGEGVCVQASTLGSLEALLDFLSSDAVRIPVSGISIGPVSKKDVTRASVMHEHKRPEFATILAFDVPVSREANMLAAEMNVRIFTADIIYHLFDAFTGFMEEVNKQKKEACALDAVFPVILKILPNCVFNKRDPFVFGVDIVEGTLRVGTPICVPSKNFTDLGRVAGIEVNHKSVQTATKGTSVAVKICSTAPMEATRLYGRHFSHEDELMSRINRRTINVLKEWYRDEMRKEDWKLLIQLKKTFSID
;
A
#
# COMPACT_ATOMS: atom_id res chain seq x y z
N LEU A 1 8.76 38.45 14.66
CA LEU A 1 7.84 37.83 15.65
C LEU A 1 6.75 38.77 16.17
N GLY A 2 7.03 40.05 16.49
CA GLY A 2 6.06 40.96 17.14
C GLY A 2 4.70 41.18 16.44
N LYS A 3 4.61 41.09 15.10
CA LYS A 3 3.32 41.17 14.38
C LYS A 3 2.47 39.89 14.42
N LYS A 4 3.07 38.72 14.74
CA LYS A 4 2.37 37.43 14.82
C LYS A 4 1.88 37.08 16.25
N LEU A 5 2.25 37.88 17.25
CA LEU A 5 1.92 37.69 18.67
C LEU A 5 1.03 38.80 19.24
N GLN A 6 0.42 39.63 18.38
CA GLN A 6 -0.54 40.63 18.83
C GLN A 6 -1.85 39.95 19.20
N TYR A 7 -2.34 40.23 20.41
CA TYR A 7 -3.62 39.72 20.88
C TYR A 7 -4.75 40.18 19.96
N THR A 8 -5.55 39.23 19.48
CA THR A 8 -6.79 39.51 18.77
C THR A 8 -8.01 39.18 19.64
N PRO A 9 -9.10 39.95 19.56
CA PRO A 9 -10.35 39.61 20.23
C PRO A 9 -10.99 38.34 19.66
N ALA A 10 -10.80 38.08 18.36
CA ALA A 10 -11.30 36.88 17.70
C ALA A 10 -10.73 35.62 18.34
N LEU A 11 -11.62 34.67 18.65
CA LEU A 11 -11.26 33.40 19.27
C LEU A 11 -10.36 32.59 18.33
N GLN A 12 -9.23 32.13 18.85
CA GLN A 12 -8.40 31.13 18.20
C GLN A 12 -8.10 30.06 19.22
N CYS A 13 -8.72 28.89 19.05
CA CYS A 13 -8.66 27.80 19.99
C CYS A 13 -8.54 26.48 19.23
N THR A 14 -7.62 25.62 19.65
CA THR A 14 -7.38 24.31 19.00
C THR A 14 -7.43 23.21 20.03
N VAL A 15 -8.10 22.12 19.69
CA VAL A 15 -8.15 20.91 20.51
C VAL A 15 -6.81 20.20 20.44
N LEU A 16 -6.21 19.94 21.60
CA LEU A 16 -4.99 19.13 21.71
C LEU A 16 -5.30 17.65 21.92
N GLU A 17 -6.21 17.35 22.86
CA GLU A 17 -6.38 15.99 23.34
C GLU A 17 -7.77 15.79 23.93
N VAL A 18 -8.28 14.56 23.81
CA VAL A 18 -9.55 14.14 24.42
C VAL A 18 -9.24 13.07 25.46
N LYS A 19 -9.71 13.28 26.69
CA LYS A 19 -9.39 12.41 27.84
C LYS A 19 -10.61 12.13 28.69
N ALA A 20 -10.85 10.86 29.00
CA ALA A 20 -11.75 10.45 30.07
C ALA A 20 -11.07 10.63 31.43
N ILE A 21 -11.67 11.41 32.32
CA ILE A 21 -11.18 11.67 33.67
C ILE A 21 -12.26 11.28 34.68
N GLU A 22 -11.86 10.49 35.68
CA GLU A 22 -12.73 10.09 36.78
C GLU A 22 -13.33 11.32 37.50
N GLY A 23 -14.65 11.33 37.68
CA GLY A 23 -15.38 12.44 38.28
C GLY A 23 -15.73 13.60 37.34
N LEU A 24 -15.01 13.78 36.22
CA LEU A 24 -15.29 14.82 35.22
C LEU A 24 -15.90 14.30 33.91
N GLY A 25 -15.84 12.98 33.68
CA GLY A 25 -16.24 12.37 32.42
C GLY A 25 -15.24 12.65 31.30
N THR A 26 -15.71 12.72 30.07
CA THR A 26 -14.86 13.07 28.93
C THR A 26 -14.56 14.57 28.93
N THR A 27 -13.28 14.90 28.84
CA THR A 27 -12.76 16.27 28.84
C THR A 27 -11.94 16.51 27.59
N VAL A 28 -11.90 17.77 27.16
CA VAL A 28 -11.11 18.20 26.01
C VAL A 28 -10.07 19.20 26.48
N ASP A 29 -8.81 18.93 26.19
CA ASP A 29 -7.70 19.83 26.42
C ASP A 29 -7.51 20.71 25.19
N VAL A 30 -7.53 22.02 25.38
CA VAL A 30 -7.42 23.00 24.29
C VAL A 30 -6.30 24.00 24.56
N ILE A 31 -5.69 24.54 23.50
CA ILE A 31 -4.86 25.74 23.58
C ILE A 31 -5.69 26.92 23.11
N LEU A 32 -5.92 27.87 24.00
CA LEU A 32 -6.49 29.17 23.66
C LEU A 32 -5.34 30.13 23.29
N ILE A 33 -5.24 30.50 22.02
CA ILE A 33 -4.20 31.39 21.47
C ILE A 33 -4.66 32.85 21.52
N ASN A 34 -5.92 33.11 21.17
CA ASN A 34 -6.54 34.43 21.17
C ASN A 34 -8.02 34.35 21.59
N GLY A 35 -8.58 35.48 22.04
CA GLY A 35 -9.97 35.57 22.51
C GLY A 35 -10.18 35.15 23.97
N VAL A 36 -11.44 34.84 24.30
CA VAL A 36 -11.92 34.59 25.66
C VAL A 36 -12.90 33.42 25.66
N LEU A 37 -12.73 32.48 26.59
CA LEU A 37 -13.70 31.41 26.85
C LEU A 37 -14.48 31.71 28.13
N LYS A 38 -15.77 31.41 28.14
CA LYS A 38 -16.64 31.56 29.32
C LYS A 38 -17.35 30.25 29.64
N GLU A 39 -17.52 29.98 30.92
CA GLU A 39 -18.38 28.90 31.38
C GLU A 39 -19.82 29.15 30.92
N GLY A 40 -20.50 28.13 30.41
CA GLY A 40 -21.84 28.20 29.85
C GLY A 40 -21.91 28.54 28.35
N SER A 41 -20.84 29.06 27.74
CA SER A 41 -20.80 29.34 26.31
C SER A 41 -21.09 28.08 25.48
N GLN A 42 -21.83 28.26 24.40
CA GLN A 42 -22.05 27.21 23.40
C GLN A 42 -20.84 27.17 22.46
N VAL A 43 -20.33 25.97 22.21
CA VAL A 43 -19.17 25.72 21.35
C VAL A 43 -19.51 24.73 20.25
N VAL A 44 -18.81 24.88 19.14
CA VAL A 44 -18.86 23.99 17.98
C VAL A 44 -17.49 23.33 17.81
N LEU A 45 -17.49 22.00 17.76
CA LEU A 45 -16.30 21.15 17.71
C LEU A 45 -16.39 20.18 16.54
N CYS A 46 -15.25 19.80 15.98
CA CYS A 46 -15.21 18.74 14.97
C CYS A 46 -15.32 17.36 15.63
N GLY A 47 -16.33 16.59 15.24
CA GLY A 47 -16.55 15.22 15.70
C GLY A 47 -16.42 14.18 14.58
N LEU A 48 -16.16 12.93 14.96
CA LEU A 48 -16.05 11.81 14.02
C LEU A 48 -17.29 11.60 13.13
N ASN A 49 -18.48 11.94 13.65
CA ASN A 49 -19.76 11.74 12.96
C ASN A 49 -20.41 13.07 12.53
N GLY A 50 -19.63 14.15 12.43
CA GLY A 50 -20.12 15.50 12.13
C GLY A 50 -19.84 16.50 13.26
N PRO A 51 -20.27 17.76 13.09
CA PRO A 51 -20.03 18.81 14.07
C PRO A 51 -20.78 18.53 15.38
N ILE A 52 -20.11 18.80 16.50
CA ILE A 52 -20.65 18.64 17.85
C ILE A 52 -20.94 20.02 18.40
N ILE A 53 -22.21 20.27 18.74
CA ILE A 53 -22.65 21.50 19.39
C ILE A 53 -22.95 21.18 20.85
N THR A 54 -22.26 21.85 21.75
CA THR A 54 -22.38 21.59 23.20
C THR A 54 -22.09 22.83 24.02
N ASN A 55 -22.46 22.82 25.30
CA ASN A 55 -22.20 23.92 26.21
C ASN A 55 -21.02 23.60 27.14
N ILE A 56 -20.16 24.58 27.38
CA ILE A 56 -19.06 24.47 28.33
C ILE A 56 -19.63 24.37 29.74
N ARG A 57 -19.45 23.22 30.39
CA ARG A 57 -19.91 22.99 31.77
C ARG A 57 -18.93 23.54 32.81
N ALA A 58 -17.63 23.46 32.54
CA ALA A 58 -16.58 24.04 33.38
C ALA A 58 -15.31 24.29 32.55
N LEU A 59 -14.60 25.36 32.94
CA LEU A 59 -13.25 25.67 32.48
C LEU A 59 -12.27 25.38 33.60
N LEU A 60 -11.26 24.55 33.31
CA LEU A 60 -10.32 24.04 34.29
C LEU A 60 -8.88 24.36 33.88
N THR A 61 -8.06 24.75 34.84
CA THR A 61 -6.59 24.79 34.67
C THR A 61 -5.92 23.93 35.74
N PRO A 62 -4.72 23.38 35.48
CA PRO A 62 -3.92 22.82 36.55
C PRO A 62 -3.56 23.90 37.58
N HIS A 63 -3.21 23.49 38.79
CA HIS A 63 -2.65 24.42 39.77
C HIS A 63 -1.32 25.00 39.26
N PRO A 64 -0.96 26.24 39.64
CA PRO A 64 0.30 26.86 39.24
C PRO A 64 1.49 25.92 39.49
N MET A 65 2.41 25.86 38.51
CA MET A 65 3.58 24.97 38.51
C MET A 65 3.29 23.46 38.42
N LYS A 66 2.05 23.06 38.14
CA LYS A 66 1.72 21.67 37.75
C LYS A 66 1.34 21.61 36.28
N GLU A 67 1.78 20.56 35.62
CA GLU A 67 1.46 20.31 34.23
C GLU A 67 0.08 19.64 34.07
N MET A 68 -0.66 20.01 33.03
CA MET A 68 -2.00 19.48 32.74
C MET A 68 -2.05 17.95 32.52
N ARG A 69 -0.91 17.33 32.17
CA ARG A 69 -0.75 15.88 32.01
C ARG A 69 -0.66 15.12 33.34
N VAL A 70 -0.42 15.80 34.45
CA VAL A 70 -0.23 15.19 35.77
C VAL A 70 -1.54 15.22 36.57
N LYS A 71 -1.96 14.07 37.12
CA LYS A 71 -3.15 14.00 37.99
C LYS A 71 -3.00 14.95 39.18
N GLY A 72 -3.96 15.86 39.36
CA GLY A 72 -3.94 16.84 40.43
C GLY A 72 -5.28 17.54 40.60
N SER A 73 -5.34 18.43 41.60
CA SER A 73 -6.49 19.33 41.78
C SER A 73 -6.58 20.32 40.62
N TYR A 74 -7.80 20.57 40.14
CA TYR A 74 -8.08 21.56 39.10
C TYR A 74 -8.60 22.86 39.73
N LEU A 75 -8.28 23.99 39.11
CA LEU A 75 -8.86 25.29 39.42
C LEU A 75 -10.00 25.57 38.45
N HIS A 76 -11.17 25.92 38.98
CA HIS A 76 -12.34 26.30 38.18
C HIS A 76 -12.33 27.78 37.86
N HIS A 77 -12.67 28.11 36.61
CA HIS A 77 -12.72 29.48 36.12
C HIS A 77 -14.07 29.78 35.49
N LYS A 78 -14.62 30.97 35.77
CA LYS A 78 -15.81 31.48 35.08
C LYS A 78 -15.48 31.99 33.68
N THR A 79 -14.29 32.56 33.52
CA THR A 79 -13.80 33.15 32.26
C THR A 79 -12.29 32.94 32.18
N ILE A 80 -11.79 32.57 31.01
CA ILE A 80 -10.35 32.47 30.74
C ILE A 80 -10.02 33.32 29.51
N LYS A 81 -9.00 34.16 29.61
CA LYS A 81 -8.45 34.97 28.50
C LYS A 81 -7.16 34.34 27.99
N ALA A 82 -6.96 34.40 26.68
CA ALA A 82 -5.73 33.93 26.03
C ALA A 82 -4.45 34.60 26.58
N ALA A 83 -3.27 33.97 26.49
CA ALA A 83 -2.97 32.67 25.89
C ALA A 83 -2.68 31.59 26.96
N MET A 84 -3.44 30.49 26.97
CA MET A 84 -3.33 29.45 28.01
C MET A 84 -3.89 28.10 27.53
N GLY A 85 -3.34 27.00 28.09
CA GLY A 85 -3.96 25.68 27.99
C GLY A 85 -5.14 25.55 28.96
N VAL A 86 -6.28 25.11 28.45
CA VAL A 86 -7.53 25.01 29.20
C VAL A 86 -8.10 23.62 29.04
N LYS A 87 -8.56 23.03 30.14
CA LYS A 87 -9.35 21.80 30.12
C LYS A 87 -10.82 22.17 30.16
N ILE A 88 -11.58 21.68 29.19
CA ILE A 88 -13.01 21.92 29.04
C ILE A 88 -13.76 20.64 29.38
N THR A 89 -14.83 20.76 30.16
CA THR A 89 -15.80 19.68 30.39
C THR A 89 -17.13 20.04 29.74
N GLY A 90 -17.83 19.07 29.18
CA GLY A 90 -19.10 19.25 28.48
C GLY A 90 -19.74 17.90 28.14
N GLU A 91 -20.87 17.94 27.46
CA GLU A 91 -21.56 16.73 27.00
C GLU A 91 -21.10 16.36 25.59
N ASN A 92 -21.10 15.06 25.28
CA ASN A 92 -20.82 14.49 23.95
C ASN A 92 -19.41 14.82 23.41
N LEU A 93 -18.40 14.83 24.28
CA LEU A 93 -17.02 15.15 23.90
C LEU A 93 -16.20 13.90 23.48
N GLU A 94 -16.77 12.70 23.55
CA GLU A 94 -16.10 11.41 23.31
C GLU A 94 -15.55 11.27 21.89
N THR A 95 -16.24 11.88 20.93
CA THR A 95 -15.96 11.75 19.50
C THR A 95 -15.27 12.97 18.91
N VAL A 96 -14.82 13.92 19.74
CA VAL A 96 -14.09 15.11 19.31
C VAL A 96 -12.74 14.71 18.72
N ILE A 97 -12.34 15.37 17.63
CA ILE A 97 -11.10 15.08 16.93
C ILE A 97 -10.00 16.03 17.40
N ALA A 98 -8.90 15.47 17.92
CA ALA A 98 -7.72 16.24 18.26
C ALA A 98 -7.04 16.86 17.03
N GLY A 99 -6.55 18.09 17.19
CA GLY A 99 -5.95 18.92 16.14
C GLY A 99 -6.93 19.88 15.46
N THR A 100 -8.23 19.79 15.75
CA THR A 100 -9.27 20.60 15.10
C THR A 100 -9.53 21.91 15.85
N PRO A 101 -10.08 22.94 15.16
CA PRO A 101 -10.46 24.17 15.82
C PRO A 101 -11.66 23.99 16.76
N LEU A 102 -11.77 24.89 17.74
CA LEU A 102 -12.95 25.08 18.58
C LEU A 102 -13.50 26.48 18.30
N PHE A 103 -14.77 26.55 17.91
CA PHE A 103 -15.49 27.81 17.75
C PHE A 103 -16.46 28.04 18.92
N VAL A 104 -16.71 29.31 19.25
CA VAL A 104 -17.72 29.72 20.23
C VAL A 104 -18.82 30.46 19.49
N VAL A 105 -20.07 30.19 19.86
CA VAL A 105 -21.24 30.93 19.39
C VAL A 105 -21.42 32.13 20.33
N ASP A 106 -20.92 33.30 19.93
CA ASP A 106 -20.83 34.50 20.78
C ASP A 106 -21.79 35.62 20.36
N HIS A 107 -22.26 35.60 19.10
CA HIS A 107 -23.16 36.61 18.56
C HIS A 107 -24.50 36.00 18.11
N PRO A 108 -25.62 36.74 18.23
CA PRO A 108 -26.93 36.28 17.77
C PRO A 108 -27.00 36.02 16.25
N GLU A 109 -26.11 36.68 15.50
CA GLU A 109 -25.95 36.55 14.06
C GLU A 109 -25.15 35.29 13.66
N ASP A 110 -24.47 34.64 14.62
CA ASP A 110 -23.65 33.47 14.35
C ASP A 110 -24.54 32.29 13.96
N SER A 111 -24.36 31.80 12.73
CA SER A 111 -25.01 30.57 12.28
C SER A 111 -24.24 29.36 12.81
N VAL A 112 -24.88 28.57 13.66
CA VAL A 112 -24.35 27.29 14.16
C VAL A 112 -24.03 26.33 13.01
N GLU A 113 -24.80 26.39 11.93
CA GLU A 113 -24.60 25.57 10.73
C GLU A 113 -23.32 25.99 10.00
N GLU A 114 -23.10 27.29 9.78
CA GLU A 114 -21.88 27.79 9.14
C GLU A 114 -20.62 27.49 9.96
N LEU A 115 -20.70 27.62 11.28
CA LEU A 115 -19.61 27.23 12.19
C LEU A 115 -19.38 25.71 12.16
N GLY A 116 -20.45 24.93 11.99
CA GLY A 116 -20.38 23.48 11.82
C GLY A 116 -19.68 23.08 10.53
N ASP A 117 -19.94 23.76 9.43
CA ASP A 117 -19.24 23.52 8.16
C ASP A 117 -17.77 23.95 8.26
N ALA A 118 -17.52 25.12 8.85
CA ALA A 118 -16.17 25.64 9.04
C ALA A 118 -15.28 24.73 9.91
N VAL A 119 -15.84 24.11 10.96
CA VAL A 119 -15.06 23.20 11.84
C VAL A 119 -14.70 21.88 11.16
N MET A 120 -15.43 21.51 10.11
CA MET A 120 -15.26 20.25 9.38
C MET A 120 -14.42 20.38 8.10
N GLU A 121 -13.99 21.59 7.74
CA GLU A 121 -13.27 21.88 6.49
C GLU A 121 -11.98 21.05 6.38
N ASP A 122 -11.13 21.05 7.41
CA ASP A 122 -9.87 20.31 7.44
C ASP A 122 -10.09 18.79 7.29
N MET A 123 -11.11 18.25 7.97
CA MET A 123 -11.46 16.83 7.89
C MET A 123 -11.95 16.46 6.48
N THR A 124 -12.75 17.33 5.85
CA THR A 124 -13.27 17.14 4.49
C THR A 124 -12.13 17.17 3.47
N SER A 125 -11.17 18.08 3.65
CA SER A 125 -9.96 18.16 2.84
C SER A 125 -9.16 16.86 2.92
N ILE A 126 -8.94 16.31 4.12
CA ILE A 126 -8.22 15.06 4.31
C ILE A 126 -8.98 13.86 3.70
N LEU A 127 -10.30 13.80 3.86
CA LEU A 127 -11.14 12.76 3.24
C LEU A 127 -11.04 12.76 1.71
N SER A 128 -10.76 13.90 1.10
CA SER A 128 -10.58 14.01 -0.36
C SER A 128 -9.31 13.30 -0.87
N LYS A 129 -8.32 13.05 0.00
CA LYS A 129 -7.08 12.32 -0.32
C LYS A 129 -7.30 10.79 -0.41
N VAL A 130 -8.48 10.28 -0.04
CA VAL A 130 -8.81 8.85 -0.08
C VAL A 130 -9.19 8.42 -1.50
N ASP A 131 -8.65 7.28 -1.93
CA ASP A 131 -8.92 6.71 -3.25
C ASP A 131 -10.39 6.26 -3.36
N ARG A 132 -11.09 6.80 -4.35
CA ARG A 132 -12.52 6.52 -4.61
C ARG A 132 -12.77 5.22 -5.36
N SER A 133 -11.73 4.57 -5.89
CA SER A 133 -11.84 3.25 -6.53
C SER A 133 -12.18 2.15 -5.52
N GLY A 134 -11.95 2.42 -4.22
CA GLY A 134 -12.11 1.47 -3.15
C GLY A 134 -10.90 0.55 -2.96
N GLU A 135 -9.90 0.56 -3.85
CA GLU A 135 -8.69 -0.25 -3.69
C GLU A 135 -7.67 0.45 -2.81
N GLY A 136 -7.16 -0.23 -1.78
CA GLY A 136 -6.08 0.29 -0.95
C GLY A 136 -6.15 -0.14 0.51
N VAL A 137 -5.15 0.28 1.28
CA VAL A 137 -5.06 0.00 2.72
C VAL A 137 -6.00 0.90 3.51
N CYS A 138 -6.41 0.44 4.70
CA CYS A 138 -7.10 1.28 5.68
C CYS A 138 -6.09 1.92 6.63
N VAL A 139 -6.27 3.18 6.95
CA VAL A 139 -5.38 3.96 7.82
C VAL A 139 -6.12 4.41 9.08
N GLN A 140 -5.48 4.24 10.24
CA GLN A 140 -5.99 4.66 11.53
C GLN A 140 -4.94 5.51 12.25
N ALA A 141 -5.33 6.65 12.83
CA ALA A 141 -4.42 7.52 13.57
C ALA A 141 -5.07 8.13 14.83
N SER A 142 -4.26 8.65 15.75
CA SER A 142 -4.73 9.24 17.02
C SER A 142 -5.28 10.66 16.87
N THR A 143 -4.71 11.45 15.95
CA THR A 143 -5.07 12.86 15.71
C THR A 143 -5.21 13.16 14.22
N LEU A 144 -5.87 14.28 13.89
CA LEU A 144 -6.00 14.71 12.49
C LEU A 144 -4.64 15.00 11.85
N GLY A 145 -3.74 15.67 12.58
CA GLY A 145 -2.40 15.99 12.08
C GLY A 145 -1.54 14.76 11.82
N SER A 146 -1.64 13.73 12.68
CA SER A 146 -0.94 12.46 12.44
C SER A 146 -1.52 11.69 11.25
N LEU A 147 -2.83 11.78 11.03
CA LEU A 147 -3.48 11.16 9.89
C LEU A 147 -3.01 11.82 8.59
N GLU A 148 -2.99 13.15 8.55
CA GLU A 148 -2.51 13.90 7.40
C GLU A 148 -1.06 13.57 7.06
N ALA A 149 -0.16 13.59 8.05
CA ALA A 149 1.25 13.26 7.86
C ALA A 149 1.43 11.83 7.31
N LEU A 150 0.63 10.88 7.78
CA LEU A 150 0.67 9.50 7.31
C LEU A 150 0.16 9.38 5.86
N LEU A 151 -0.93 10.08 5.51
CA LEU A 151 -1.47 10.09 4.15
C LEU A 151 -0.53 10.75 3.15
N ASP A 152 0.07 11.89 3.49
CA ASP A 152 1.04 12.59 2.65
C ASP A 152 2.27 11.70 2.39
N PHE A 153 2.70 10.95 3.40
CA PHE A 153 3.80 10.01 3.26
C PHE A 153 3.43 8.82 2.35
N LEU A 154 2.26 8.20 2.54
CA LEU A 154 1.78 7.07 1.71
C LEU A 154 1.57 7.46 0.24
N SER A 155 1.17 8.71 -0.01
CA SER A 155 0.95 9.27 -1.35
C SER A 155 2.24 9.69 -2.05
N SER A 156 3.37 9.71 -1.34
CA SER A 156 4.66 10.13 -1.91
C SER A 156 5.12 9.20 -3.05
N ASP A 157 5.90 9.75 -3.98
CA ASP A 157 6.40 9.02 -5.15
C ASP A 157 7.28 7.81 -4.80
N ALA A 158 7.90 7.83 -3.62
CA ALA A 158 8.71 6.72 -3.14
C ALA A 158 7.86 5.52 -2.71
N VAL A 159 6.60 5.74 -2.35
CA VAL A 159 5.74 4.78 -1.66
C VAL A 159 4.58 4.31 -2.55
N ARG A 160 3.78 5.27 -3.04
CA ARG A 160 2.61 5.03 -3.91
C ARG A 160 1.68 3.92 -3.43
N ILE A 161 1.32 3.96 -2.14
CA ILE A 161 0.33 3.04 -1.57
C ILE A 161 -1.03 3.70 -1.60
N PRO A 162 -2.03 3.12 -2.29
CA PRO A 162 -3.38 3.67 -2.29
C PRO A 162 -4.04 3.45 -0.93
N VAL A 163 -4.84 4.43 -0.50
CA VAL A 163 -5.59 4.39 0.76
C VAL A 163 -7.07 4.36 0.41
N SER A 164 -7.77 3.31 0.85
CA SER A 164 -9.20 3.10 0.58
C SER A 164 -10.10 3.59 1.72
N GLY A 165 -9.54 3.74 2.92
CA GLY A 165 -10.31 4.13 4.08
C GLY A 165 -9.43 4.77 5.15
N ILE A 166 -10.00 5.76 5.83
CA ILE A 166 -9.38 6.43 6.97
C ILE A 166 -10.34 6.40 8.16
N SER A 167 -9.78 6.49 9.37
CA SER A 167 -10.54 6.68 10.61
C SER A 167 -9.60 7.17 11.72
N ILE A 168 -10.16 7.80 12.75
CA ILE A 168 -9.41 8.38 13.87
C ILE A 168 -9.85 7.70 15.17
N GLY A 169 -8.89 7.34 16.01
CA GLY A 169 -9.11 6.64 17.28
C GLY A 169 -8.78 5.14 17.22
N PRO A 170 -9.18 4.35 18.23
CA PRO A 170 -8.86 2.92 18.31
C PRO A 170 -9.40 2.10 17.13
N VAL A 171 -8.66 1.06 16.73
CA VAL A 171 -9.12 0.14 15.68
C VAL A 171 -10.26 -0.74 16.20
N SER A 172 -11.38 -0.72 15.49
CA SER A 172 -12.63 -1.40 15.82
C SER A 172 -12.96 -2.53 14.83
N LYS A 173 -13.99 -3.34 15.15
CA LYS A 173 -14.49 -4.38 14.23
C LYS A 173 -14.90 -3.80 12.86
N LYS A 174 -15.48 -2.60 12.85
CA LYS A 174 -15.96 -1.96 11.61
C LYS A 174 -14.81 -1.70 10.64
N ASP A 175 -13.66 -1.31 11.18
CA ASP A 175 -12.46 -1.03 10.39
C ASP A 175 -11.91 -2.32 9.77
N VAL A 176 -11.92 -3.43 10.52
CA VAL A 176 -11.54 -4.77 10.03
C VAL A 176 -12.47 -5.26 8.93
N THR A 177 -13.77 -5.14 9.12
CA THR A 177 -14.75 -5.53 8.08
C THR A 177 -14.53 -4.70 6.82
N ARG A 178 -14.30 -3.40 6.93
CA ARG A 178 -13.99 -2.54 5.77
C ARG A 178 -12.71 -2.98 5.05
N ALA A 179 -11.64 -3.25 5.79
CA ALA A 179 -10.37 -3.70 5.20
C ALA A 179 -10.48 -5.08 4.52
N SER A 180 -11.33 -5.98 5.03
CA SER A 180 -11.51 -7.32 4.46
C SER A 180 -12.08 -7.33 3.03
N VAL A 181 -12.77 -6.25 2.62
CA VAL A 181 -13.34 -6.12 1.27
C VAL A 181 -12.26 -6.23 0.20
N MET A 182 -11.00 -5.97 0.53
CA MET A 182 -9.87 -6.11 -0.41
C MET A 182 -9.65 -7.54 -0.90
N HIS A 183 -10.10 -8.54 -0.15
CA HIS A 183 -10.12 -9.94 -0.61
C HIS A 183 -11.06 -10.13 -1.80
N GLU A 184 -12.21 -9.47 -1.80
CA GLU A 184 -13.19 -9.51 -2.90
C GLU A 184 -12.65 -8.79 -4.15
N HIS A 185 -11.89 -7.71 -3.96
CA HIS A 185 -11.17 -7.00 -5.02
C HIS A 185 -9.94 -7.76 -5.57
N LYS A 186 -9.67 -8.98 -5.10
CA LYS A 186 -8.49 -9.79 -5.48
C LYS A 186 -7.16 -9.09 -5.19
N ARG A 187 -7.12 -8.24 -4.16
CA ARG A 187 -5.91 -7.55 -3.67
C ARG A 187 -5.72 -7.86 -2.18
N PRO A 188 -5.51 -9.15 -1.81
CA PRO A 188 -5.37 -9.56 -0.42
C PRO A 188 -4.20 -8.87 0.30
N GLU A 189 -3.18 -8.39 -0.43
CA GLU A 189 -2.12 -7.56 0.12
C GLU A 189 -2.62 -6.25 0.75
N PHE A 190 -3.71 -5.70 0.23
CA PHE A 190 -4.32 -4.48 0.73
C PHE A 190 -5.38 -4.72 1.80
N ALA A 191 -5.68 -5.98 2.13
CA ALA A 191 -6.47 -6.34 3.32
C ALA A 191 -5.64 -6.09 4.60
N THR A 192 -5.25 -4.83 4.78
CA THR A 192 -4.27 -4.36 5.75
C THR A 192 -4.76 -3.06 6.39
N ILE A 193 -4.61 -2.98 7.71
CA ILE A 193 -4.83 -1.76 8.50
C ILE A 193 -3.49 -1.25 9.00
N LEU A 194 -3.19 0.02 8.72
CA LEU A 194 -2.04 0.75 9.23
C LEU A 194 -2.50 1.61 10.42
N ALA A 195 -2.17 1.18 11.64
CA ALA A 195 -2.60 1.82 12.88
C ALA A 195 -1.45 2.58 13.55
N PHE A 196 -1.48 3.90 13.43
CA PHE A 196 -0.47 4.80 13.97
C PHE A 196 -0.90 5.38 15.32
N ASP A 197 -0.12 5.10 16.37
CA ASP A 197 -0.31 5.64 17.72
C ASP A 197 -1.72 5.40 18.29
N VAL A 198 -2.34 4.26 17.94
CA VAL A 198 -3.69 3.91 18.40
C VAL A 198 -3.78 2.47 18.88
N PRO A 199 -4.55 2.19 19.95
CA PRO A 199 -4.76 0.83 20.42
C PRO A 199 -5.70 0.07 19.47
N VAL A 200 -5.51 -1.25 19.43
CA VAL A 200 -6.39 -2.17 18.69
C VAL A 200 -7.27 -2.91 19.70
N SER A 201 -8.59 -2.83 19.54
CA SER A 201 -9.52 -3.55 20.41
C SER A 201 -9.31 -5.07 20.31
N ARG A 202 -9.54 -5.78 21.43
CA ARG A 202 -9.40 -7.25 21.46
C ARG A 202 -10.30 -7.90 20.42
N GLU A 203 -11.52 -7.38 20.29
CA GLU A 203 -12.47 -7.91 19.32
C GLU A 203 -12.05 -7.65 17.87
N ALA A 204 -11.39 -6.52 17.58
CA ALA A 204 -10.83 -6.25 16.25
C ALA A 204 -9.70 -7.23 15.92
N ASN A 205 -8.80 -7.50 16.88
CA ASN A 205 -7.72 -8.49 16.68
C ASN A 205 -8.25 -9.89 16.37
N MET A 206 -9.27 -10.35 17.10
CA MET A 206 -9.90 -11.64 16.84
C MET A 206 -10.53 -11.71 15.44
N LEU A 207 -11.28 -10.67 15.06
CA LEU A 207 -11.92 -10.60 13.75
C LEU A 207 -10.89 -10.49 12.61
N ALA A 208 -9.79 -9.78 12.83
CA ALA A 208 -8.73 -9.64 11.84
C ALA A 208 -8.06 -10.99 11.53
N ALA A 209 -7.82 -11.81 12.56
CA ALA A 209 -7.33 -13.16 12.37
C ALA A 209 -8.34 -14.05 11.61
N GLU A 210 -9.63 -13.94 11.91
CA GLU A 210 -10.69 -14.70 11.25
C GLU A 210 -10.87 -14.31 9.78
N MET A 211 -10.87 -13.01 9.49
CA MET A 211 -11.07 -12.45 8.13
C MET A 211 -9.77 -12.31 7.34
N ASN A 212 -8.65 -12.79 7.88
CA ASN A 212 -7.33 -12.71 7.26
C ASN A 212 -6.93 -11.27 6.88
N VAL A 213 -7.23 -10.32 7.77
CA VAL A 213 -6.83 -8.91 7.67
C VAL A 213 -5.60 -8.69 8.53
N ARG A 214 -4.57 -8.07 7.95
CA ARG A 214 -3.32 -7.80 8.65
C ARG A 214 -3.38 -6.44 9.33
N ILE A 215 -2.97 -6.34 10.60
CA ILE A 215 -2.92 -5.06 11.31
C ILE A 215 -1.46 -4.77 11.67
N PHE A 216 -0.95 -3.65 11.17
CA PHE A 216 0.34 -3.11 11.59
C PHE A 216 0.09 -2.00 12.60
N THR A 217 0.83 -2.04 13.72
CA THR A 217 0.75 -1.03 14.77
C THR A 217 2.14 -0.46 15.02
N ALA A 218 2.24 0.86 15.14
CA ALA A 218 3.47 1.54 15.54
C ALA A 218 3.16 2.93 16.11
N ASP A 219 4.03 3.41 16.98
CA ASP A 219 4.04 4.77 17.54
C ASP A 219 4.88 5.75 16.70
N ILE A 220 5.65 5.24 15.73
CA ILE A 220 6.50 6.01 14.81
C ILE A 220 6.16 5.66 13.37
N ILE A 221 5.89 6.68 12.54
CA ILE A 221 5.44 6.54 11.14
C ILE A 221 6.39 5.64 10.33
N TYR A 222 7.70 5.85 10.47
CA TYR A 222 8.71 5.08 9.73
C TYR A 222 8.68 3.57 10.04
N HIS A 223 8.47 3.19 11.30
CA HIS A 223 8.40 1.76 11.67
C HIS A 223 7.18 1.08 11.05
N LEU A 224 6.05 1.80 11.00
CA LEU A 224 4.83 1.30 10.36
C LEU A 224 5.06 1.04 8.87
N PHE A 225 5.76 1.98 8.24
CA PHE A 225 6.09 1.93 6.83
C PHE A 225 7.10 0.83 6.50
N ASP A 226 8.19 0.71 7.25
CA ASP A 226 9.21 -0.33 7.03
C ASP A 226 8.60 -1.72 7.16
N ALA A 227 7.73 -1.91 8.15
CA ALA A 227 7.01 -3.17 8.36
C ALA A 227 6.07 -3.49 7.18
N PHE A 228 5.32 -2.49 6.68
CA PHE A 228 4.43 -2.70 5.55
C PHE A 228 5.18 -2.90 4.22
N THR A 229 6.25 -2.15 4.00
CA THR A 229 7.08 -2.26 2.79
C THR A 229 7.76 -3.61 2.73
N GLY A 230 8.37 -4.07 3.83
CA GLY A 230 8.95 -5.41 3.89
C GLY A 230 7.91 -6.51 3.65
N PHE A 231 6.67 -6.32 4.11
CA PHE A 231 5.58 -7.23 3.79
C PHE A 231 5.22 -7.21 2.30
N MET A 232 5.08 -6.03 1.70
CA MET A 232 4.77 -5.90 0.26
C MET A 232 5.88 -6.49 -0.61
N GLU A 233 7.15 -6.29 -0.24
CA GLU A 233 8.30 -6.90 -0.92
C GLU A 233 8.25 -8.42 -0.87
N GLU A 234 7.93 -9.00 0.30
CA GLU A 234 7.80 -10.44 0.45
C GLU A 234 6.61 -11.00 -0.35
N VAL A 235 5.46 -10.31 -0.35
CA VAL A 235 4.31 -10.69 -1.18
C VAL A 235 4.66 -10.63 -2.67
N ASN A 236 5.34 -9.56 -3.10
CA ASN A 236 5.77 -9.41 -4.49
C ASN A 236 6.77 -10.49 -4.89
N LYS A 237 7.69 -10.85 -4.00
CA LYS A 237 8.63 -11.95 -4.21
C LYS A 237 7.90 -13.28 -4.36
N GLN A 238 6.95 -13.60 -3.49
CA GLN A 238 6.15 -14.82 -3.57
C GLN A 238 5.32 -14.87 -4.85
N LYS A 239 4.69 -13.76 -5.26
CA LYS A 239 3.97 -13.66 -6.53
C LYS A 239 4.91 -13.86 -7.72
N LYS A 240 6.10 -13.24 -7.69
CA LYS A 240 7.13 -13.40 -8.73
C LYS A 240 7.60 -14.84 -8.86
N GLU A 241 7.80 -15.54 -7.74
CA GLU A 241 8.17 -16.95 -7.70
C GLU A 241 7.04 -17.86 -8.20
N ALA A 242 5.79 -17.61 -7.79
CA ALA A 242 4.62 -18.38 -8.23
C ALA A 242 4.40 -18.29 -9.76
N CYS A 243 4.76 -17.16 -10.38
CA CYS A 243 4.67 -16.95 -11.82
C CYS A 243 5.99 -17.21 -12.57
N ALA A 244 7.03 -17.75 -11.94
CA ALA A 244 8.35 -17.93 -12.56
C ALA A 244 8.31 -18.84 -13.80
N LEU A 245 7.47 -19.88 -13.81
CA LEU A 245 7.33 -20.78 -14.96
C LEU A 245 6.66 -20.14 -16.18
N ASP A 246 5.89 -19.07 -15.96
CA ASP A 246 5.22 -18.28 -16.99
C ASP A 246 6.14 -17.17 -17.54
N ALA A 247 7.21 -16.83 -16.80
CA ALA A 247 8.21 -15.82 -17.16
C ALA A 247 9.17 -16.36 -18.24
N VAL A 248 8.67 -16.49 -19.46
CA VAL A 248 9.43 -16.98 -20.61
C VAL A 248 10.15 -15.83 -21.31
N PHE A 249 11.45 -15.73 -21.07
CA PHE A 249 12.32 -14.77 -21.74
C PHE A 249 12.44 -15.08 -23.24
N PRO A 250 12.39 -14.05 -24.11
CA PRO A 250 12.44 -14.26 -25.55
C PRO A 250 13.84 -14.72 -25.97
N VAL A 251 13.91 -15.76 -26.81
CA VAL A 251 15.18 -16.27 -27.34
C VAL A 251 15.00 -16.92 -28.72
N ILE A 252 16.00 -16.76 -29.57
CA ILE A 252 16.16 -17.48 -30.84
C ILE A 252 17.45 -18.30 -30.78
N LEU A 253 17.33 -19.60 -31.06
CA LEU A 253 18.42 -20.56 -31.07
C LEU A 253 18.60 -21.16 -32.45
N LYS A 254 19.85 -21.46 -32.81
CA LYS A 254 20.18 -22.22 -34.00
C LYS A 254 20.94 -23.49 -33.62
N ILE A 255 20.50 -24.64 -34.10
CA ILE A 255 21.16 -25.92 -33.80
C ILE A 255 22.46 -26.00 -34.61
N LEU A 256 23.55 -26.39 -33.94
CA LEU A 256 24.82 -26.67 -34.59
C LEU A 256 24.75 -28.04 -35.29
N PRO A 257 24.97 -28.13 -36.62
CA PRO A 257 24.75 -29.36 -37.39
C PRO A 257 25.53 -30.57 -36.88
N ASN A 258 26.75 -30.34 -36.39
CA ASN A 258 27.66 -31.38 -35.92
C ASN A 258 27.52 -31.70 -34.42
N CYS A 259 26.62 -31.01 -33.70
CA CYS A 259 26.46 -31.14 -32.25
C CYS A 259 25.07 -31.66 -31.89
N VAL A 260 24.66 -32.78 -32.47
CA VAL A 260 23.38 -33.42 -32.18
C VAL A 260 23.64 -34.73 -31.45
N PHE A 261 23.49 -34.71 -30.12
CA PHE A 261 23.86 -35.84 -29.24
C PHE A 261 22.70 -36.80 -29.02
N ASN A 262 21.47 -36.29 -28.86
CA ASN A 262 20.26 -37.11 -28.79
C ASN A 262 19.16 -36.58 -29.70
N LYS A 263 18.63 -37.46 -30.56
CA LYS A 263 17.69 -37.12 -31.65
C LYS A 263 16.21 -37.29 -31.28
N ARG A 264 15.93 -37.74 -30.05
CA ARG A 264 14.59 -37.96 -29.49
C ARG A 264 14.57 -37.48 -28.04
N ASP A 265 13.39 -37.38 -27.45
CA ASP A 265 13.22 -36.98 -26.06
C ASP A 265 14.07 -37.84 -25.08
N PRO A 266 14.84 -37.22 -24.16
CA PRO A 266 15.16 -35.80 -24.09
C PRO A 266 16.14 -35.38 -25.19
N PHE A 267 15.80 -34.37 -25.97
CA PHE A 267 16.69 -33.84 -27.00
C PHE A 267 17.94 -33.24 -26.38
N VAL A 268 19.10 -33.48 -26.99
CA VAL A 268 20.37 -32.89 -26.54
C VAL A 268 21.12 -32.35 -27.75
N PHE A 269 21.25 -31.03 -27.80
CA PHE A 269 21.82 -30.28 -28.93
C PHE A 269 22.86 -29.28 -28.46
N GLY A 270 23.93 -29.08 -29.24
CA GLY A 270 24.69 -27.84 -29.22
C GLY A 270 23.93 -26.79 -30.03
N VAL A 271 23.70 -25.62 -29.44
CA VAL A 271 22.99 -24.51 -30.08
C VAL A 271 23.74 -23.20 -29.91
N ASP A 272 23.61 -22.32 -30.89
CA ASP A 272 24.01 -20.92 -30.78
C ASP A 272 22.82 -20.08 -30.37
N ILE A 273 23.02 -19.20 -29.38
CA ILE A 273 22.02 -18.20 -29.01
C ILE A 273 22.16 -17.01 -29.95
N VAL A 274 21.25 -16.91 -30.91
CA VAL A 274 21.27 -15.88 -31.96
C VAL A 274 20.79 -14.55 -31.39
N GLU A 275 19.70 -14.58 -30.64
CA GLU A 275 19.13 -13.40 -29.97
C GLU A 275 18.49 -13.77 -28.62
N GLY A 276 18.48 -12.81 -27.70
CA GLY A 276 17.82 -12.93 -26.42
C GLY A 276 18.58 -13.72 -25.36
N THR A 277 17.84 -14.26 -24.39
CA THR A 277 18.37 -14.98 -23.23
C THR A 277 17.65 -16.31 -23.03
N LEU A 278 18.39 -17.41 -23.11
CA LEU A 278 17.91 -18.75 -22.78
C LEU A 278 17.96 -18.96 -21.27
N ARG A 279 16.89 -19.48 -20.68
CA ARG A 279 16.84 -19.89 -19.27
C ARG A 279 16.37 -21.34 -19.15
N VAL A 280 16.76 -22.01 -18.07
CA VAL A 280 16.17 -23.31 -17.71
C VAL A 280 14.66 -23.13 -17.52
N GLY A 281 13.87 -24.07 -18.02
CA GLY A 281 12.41 -24.03 -18.02
C GLY A 281 11.78 -23.35 -19.24
N THR A 282 12.55 -22.68 -20.10
CA THR A 282 12.02 -22.03 -21.31
C THR A 282 11.37 -23.08 -22.24
N PRO A 283 10.08 -22.90 -22.63
CA PRO A 283 9.45 -23.74 -23.64
C PRO A 283 9.95 -23.38 -25.04
N ILE A 284 10.24 -24.39 -25.85
CA ILE A 284 10.87 -24.25 -27.16
C ILE A 284 9.95 -24.79 -28.26
N CYS A 285 9.85 -24.07 -29.36
CA CYS A 285 9.11 -24.47 -30.55
C CYS A 285 9.88 -24.20 -31.84
N VAL A 286 9.42 -24.79 -32.93
CA VAL A 286 9.96 -24.64 -34.29
C VAL A 286 8.93 -23.92 -35.17
N PRO A 287 9.06 -22.60 -35.39
CA PRO A 287 8.06 -21.82 -36.12
C PRO A 287 7.84 -22.29 -37.56
N SER A 288 8.92 -22.62 -38.28
CA SER A 288 8.90 -23.08 -39.68
C SER A 288 8.12 -24.39 -39.89
N LYS A 289 7.86 -25.14 -38.81
CA LYS A 289 7.16 -26.43 -38.83
C LYS A 289 5.81 -26.33 -38.15
N ASN A 290 5.00 -25.36 -38.54
CA ASN A 290 3.68 -25.08 -37.94
C ASN A 290 3.76 -24.90 -36.42
N PHE A 291 4.79 -24.19 -35.93
CA PHE A 291 5.04 -23.98 -34.51
C PHE A 291 5.11 -25.27 -33.70
N THR A 292 5.80 -26.29 -34.23
CA THR A 292 5.96 -27.58 -33.55
C THR A 292 6.66 -27.39 -32.20
N ASP A 293 5.96 -27.68 -31.10
CA ASP A 293 6.52 -27.61 -29.76
C ASP A 293 7.44 -28.81 -29.49
N LEU A 294 8.58 -28.55 -28.84
CA LEU A 294 9.61 -29.55 -28.53
C LEU A 294 9.70 -29.86 -27.03
N GLY A 295 9.00 -29.10 -26.18
CA GLY A 295 9.06 -29.19 -24.73
C GLY A 295 9.83 -28.03 -24.08
N ARG A 296 10.34 -28.26 -22.86
CA ARG A 296 11.04 -27.24 -22.05
C ARG A 296 12.51 -27.57 -21.87
N VAL A 297 13.33 -26.52 -21.79
CA VAL A 297 14.75 -26.63 -21.44
C VAL A 297 14.89 -27.21 -20.03
N ALA A 298 15.45 -28.42 -19.91
CA ALA A 298 15.72 -29.08 -18.64
C ALA A 298 17.13 -28.79 -18.12
N GLY A 299 18.06 -28.38 -18.99
CA GLY A 299 19.43 -28.05 -18.60
C GLY A 299 20.18 -27.32 -19.69
N ILE A 300 21.12 -26.46 -19.27
CA ILE A 300 22.02 -25.72 -20.14
C ILE A 300 23.44 -25.96 -19.64
N GLU A 301 24.36 -26.28 -20.53
CA GLU A 301 25.77 -26.49 -20.20
C GLU A 301 26.68 -25.64 -21.08
N VAL A 302 27.62 -24.95 -20.44
CA VAL A 302 28.70 -24.20 -21.09
C VAL A 302 30.00 -24.84 -20.67
N ASN A 303 30.77 -25.40 -21.61
CA ASN A 303 32.05 -26.05 -21.32
C ASN A 303 31.94 -27.08 -20.19
N HIS A 304 30.93 -27.96 -20.23
CA HIS A 304 30.63 -28.98 -19.22
C HIS A 304 30.26 -28.46 -17.82
N LYS A 305 29.96 -27.16 -17.67
CA LYS A 305 29.43 -26.59 -16.44
C LYS A 305 27.95 -26.26 -16.64
N SER A 306 27.10 -26.78 -15.77
CA SER A 306 25.69 -26.45 -15.76
C SER A 306 25.48 -24.97 -15.40
N VAL A 307 24.69 -24.27 -16.21
CA VAL A 307 24.32 -22.87 -15.99
C VAL A 307 22.79 -22.73 -16.02
N GLN A 308 22.28 -21.73 -15.32
CA GLN A 308 20.83 -21.44 -15.32
C GLN A 308 20.39 -20.58 -16.50
N THR A 309 21.32 -19.80 -17.05
CA THR A 309 21.05 -18.84 -18.13
C THR A 309 22.21 -18.78 -19.12
N ALA A 310 21.89 -18.47 -20.37
CA ALA A 310 22.86 -18.21 -21.42
C ALA A 310 22.32 -17.11 -22.36
N THR A 311 23.20 -16.25 -22.89
CA THR A 311 22.80 -15.05 -23.62
C THR A 311 23.28 -15.07 -25.06
N LYS A 312 22.76 -14.16 -25.89
CA LYS A 312 23.22 -13.92 -27.26
C LYS A 312 24.75 -14.02 -27.42
N GLY A 313 25.18 -14.72 -28.47
CA GLY A 313 26.59 -14.89 -28.84
C GLY A 313 27.31 -16.06 -28.17
N THR A 314 26.64 -16.81 -27.29
CA THR A 314 27.21 -18.02 -26.68
C THR A 314 26.70 -19.29 -27.36
N SER A 315 27.60 -20.26 -27.56
CA SER A 315 27.27 -21.63 -27.95
C SER A 315 27.15 -22.51 -26.71
N VAL A 316 26.03 -23.20 -26.54
CA VAL A 316 25.72 -23.97 -25.34
C VAL A 316 25.13 -25.33 -25.68
N ALA A 317 25.35 -26.33 -24.84
CA ALA A 317 24.62 -27.59 -24.93
C ALA A 317 23.29 -27.45 -24.17
N VAL A 318 22.18 -27.81 -24.81
CA VAL A 318 20.83 -27.69 -24.25
C VAL A 318 20.17 -29.06 -24.24
N LYS A 319 19.60 -29.41 -23.09
CA LYS A 319 18.70 -30.55 -22.92
C LYS A 319 17.26 -30.05 -22.95
N ILE A 320 16.44 -30.55 -23.86
CA ILE A 320 15.00 -30.22 -23.96
C ILE A 320 14.21 -31.49 -23.67
N CYS A 321 13.32 -31.41 -22.68
CA CYS A 321 12.45 -32.51 -22.28
C CYS A 321 11.00 -32.20 -22.65
N SER A 322 10.31 -33.21 -23.16
CA SER A 322 8.87 -33.16 -23.41
C SER A 322 8.08 -32.91 -22.12
N THR A 323 7.00 -32.14 -22.24
CA THR A 323 6.00 -31.87 -21.20
C THR A 323 4.63 -32.43 -21.55
N ALA A 324 4.41 -32.81 -22.81
CA ALA A 324 3.19 -33.44 -23.30
C ALA A 324 3.49 -34.68 -24.18
N PRO A 325 2.59 -35.68 -24.23
CA PRO A 325 2.78 -36.89 -25.05
C PRO A 325 3.06 -36.61 -26.53
N MET A 326 2.44 -35.56 -27.09
CA MET A 326 2.66 -35.20 -28.50
C MET A 326 4.09 -34.70 -28.77
N GLU A 327 4.69 -33.98 -27.83
CA GLU A 327 6.07 -33.51 -27.92
C GLU A 327 7.06 -34.67 -27.87
N ALA A 328 6.78 -35.69 -27.04
CA ALA A 328 7.62 -36.88 -26.91
C ALA A 328 7.73 -37.71 -28.21
N THR A 329 6.73 -37.61 -29.10
CA THR A 329 6.76 -38.29 -30.41
C THR A 329 7.63 -37.59 -31.47
N ARG A 330 8.14 -36.38 -31.18
CA ARG A 330 8.95 -35.62 -32.13
C ARG A 330 10.33 -36.25 -32.30
N LEU A 331 10.86 -36.13 -33.51
CA LEU A 331 12.13 -36.74 -33.93
C LEU A 331 12.94 -35.76 -34.76
N TYR A 332 14.19 -35.54 -34.36
CA TYR A 332 15.15 -34.76 -35.13
C TYR A 332 15.48 -35.48 -36.45
N GLY A 333 15.49 -34.74 -37.55
CA GLY A 333 15.69 -35.24 -38.92
C GLY A 333 14.39 -35.65 -39.64
N ARG A 334 13.27 -35.81 -38.92
CA ARG A 334 11.96 -36.07 -39.53
C ARG A 334 11.01 -34.87 -39.39
N HIS A 335 10.93 -34.30 -38.20
CA HIS A 335 9.99 -33.21 -37.91
C HIS A 335 10.65 -31.84 -37.98
N PHE A 336 11.93 -31.75 -37.62
CA PHE A 336 12.75 -30.55 -37.67
C PHE A 336 14.22 -30.94 -37.83
N SER A 337 15.06 -30.00 -38.26
CA SER A 337 16.51 -30.21 -38.44
C SER A 337 17.32 -29.00 -37.95
N HIS A 338 18.63 -28.98 -38.21
CA HIS A 338 19.49 -27.84 -37.92
C HIS A 338 19.29 -26.64 -38.87
N GLU A 339 18.56 -26.84 -39.96
CA GLU A 339 18.18 -25.76 -40.88
C GLU A 339 17.05 -24.90 -40.29
N ASP A 340 16.31 -25.44 -39.31
CA ASP A 340 15.22 -24.76 -38.64
C ASP A 340 15.73 -23.97 -37.41
N GLU A 341 15.19 -22.77 -37.22
CA GLU A 341 15.39 -21.99 -36.00
C GLU A 341 14.46 -22.47 -34.89
N LEU A 342 14.97 -22.50 -33.66
CA LEU A 342 14.17 -22.75 -32.48
C LEU A 342 13.89 -21.41 -31.79
N MET A 343 12.66 -21.22 -31.32
CA MET A 343 12.25 -20.00 -30.63
C MET A 343 11.56 -20.33 -29.30
N SER A 344 11.70 -19.43 -28.32
CA SER A 344 10.89 -19.49 -27.11
C SER A 344 9.41 -19.40 -27.44
N ARG A 345 8.61 -20.34 -26.93
CA ARG A 345 7.15 -20.30 -27.07
C ARG A 345 6.57 -19.28 -26.11
N ILE A 346 6.17 -18.12 -26.63
CA ILE A 346 5.55 -17.04 -25.84
C ILE A 346 4.03 -16.99 -26.05
N ASN A 347 3.32 -16.44 -25.07
CA ASN A 347 1.88 -16.18 -25.14
C ASN A 347 1.55 -14.85 -24.41
N ARG A 348 0.28 -14.44 -24.42
CA ARG A 348 -0.16 -13.19 -23.76
C ARG A 348 0.17 -13.16 -22.26
N ARG A 349 -0.05 -14.28 -21.56
CA ARG A 349 0.20 -14.39 -20.11
C ARG A 349 1.68 -14.16 -19.79
N THR A 350 2.57 -14.82 -20.53
CA THR A 350 4.03 -14.60 -20.45
C THR A 350 4.41 -13.14 -20.63
N ILE A 351 3.86 -12.46 -21.65
CA ILE A 351 4.17 -11.06 -21.91
C ILE A 351 3.75 -10.17 -20.74
N ASN A 352 2.58 -10.44 -20.15
CA ASN A 352 2.09 -9.69 -18.99
C ASN A 352 2.99 -9.90 -17.77
N VAL A 353 3.36 -11.16 -17.47
CA VAL A 353 4.28 -11.49 -16.37
C VAL A 353 5.63 -10.80 -16.53
N LEU A 354 6.20 -10.78 -17.75
CA LEU A 354 7.47 -10.09 -18.01
C LEU A 354 7.37 -8.57 -17.78
N LYS A 355 6.27 -7.95 -18.22
CA LYS A 355 6.04 -6.51 -18.06
C LYS A 355 5.85 -6.11 -16.60
N GLU A 356 5.19 -6.96 -15.83
CA GLU A 356 4.81 -6.69 -14.44
C GLU A 356 5.97 -6.95 -13.47
N TRP A 357 6.68 -8.09 -13.61
CA TRP A 357 7.61 -8.56 -12.58
C TRP A 357 9.10 -8.62 -13.00
N TYR A 358 9.39 -8.57 -14.31
CA TYR A 358 10.74 -8.79 -14.85
C TYR A 358 11.23 -7.63 -15.73
N ARG A 359 10.63 -6.45 -15.60
CA ARG A 359 10.95 -5.30 -16.45
C ARG A 359 12.41 -4.88 -16.38
N ASP A 360 12.98 -4.90 -15.17
CA ASP A 360 14.37 -4.51 -14.93
C ASP A 360 15.38 -5.58 -15.34
N GLU A 361 14.95 -6.85 -15.47
CA GLU A 361 15.78 -7.95 -15.97
C GLU A 361 15.80 -8.03 -17.51
N MET A 362 14.87 -7.35 -18.19
CA MET A 362 14.73 -7.37 -19.65
C MET A 362 15.53 -6.24 -20.30
N ARG A 363 16.51 -6.60 -21.13
CA ARG A 363 17.31 -5.61 -21.87
C ARG A 363 16.46 -5.00 -22.98
N LYS A 364 16.90 -3.83 -23.49
CA LYS A 364 16.24 -3.16 -24.62
C LYS A 364 16.15 -4.06 -25.86
N GLU A 365 17.13 -4.93 -26.08
CA GLU A 365 17.14 -5.91 -27.17
C GLU A 365 16.13 -7.04 -26.94
N ASP A 366 15.99 -7.54 -25.70
CA ASP A 366 15.00 -8.56 -25.36
C ASP A 366 13.57 -8.05 -25.62
N TRP A 367 13.30 -6.77 -25.33
CA TRP A 367 12.00 -6.15 -25.66
C TRP A 367 11.75 -6.06 -27.17
N LYS A 368 12.78 -5.76 -27.98
CA LYS A 368 12.65 -5.75 -29.44
C LYS A 368 12.35 -7.14 -29.97
N LEU A 369 13.06 -8.15 -29.46
CA LEU A 369 12.82 -9.54 -29.82
C LEU A 369 11.42 -10.00 -29.40
N LEU A 370 10.95 -9.61 -28.21
CA LEU A 370 9.60 -9.91 -27.76
C LEU A 370 8.53 -9.34 -28.71
N ILE A 371 8.73 -8.13 -29.23
CA ILE A 371 7.82 -7.53 -30.23
C ILE A 371 7.86 -8.30 -31.56
N GLN A 372 9.03 -8.76 -31.99
CA GLN A 372 9.18 -9.60 -33.18
C GLN A 372 8.43 -10.92 -33.00
N LEU A 373 8.71 -11.65 -31.91
CA LEU A 373 8.05 -12.92 -31.62
C LEU A 373 6.53 -12.75 -31.46
N LYS A 374 6.06 -11.64 -30.87
CA LYS A 374 4.63 -11.32 -30.78
C LYS A 374 3.96 -11.32 -32.17
N LYS A 375 4.64 -10.75 -33.18
CA LYS A 375 4.16 -10.77 -34.57
C LYS A 375 4.23 -12.17 -35.18
N THR A 376 5.32 -12.90 -34.94
CA THR A 376 5.49 -14.28 -35.45
C THR A 376 4.39 -15.21 -34.93
N PHE A 377 4.02 -15.10 -33.66
CA PHE A 377 2.98 -15.93 -33.04
C PHE A 377 1.56 -15.37 -33.17
N SER A 378 1.36 -14.24 -33.87
CA SER A 378 0.06 -13.57 -33.99
C SER A 378 -0.64 -13.35 -32.65
N ILE A 379 0.10 -12.92 -31.63
CA ILE A 379 -0.44 -12.63 -30.31
C ILE A 379 -0.95 -11.19 -30.32
N ASP A 380 -2.21 -10.96 -29.96
CA ASP A 380 -2.78 -9.62 -29.85
C ASP A 380 -2.08 -8.77 -28.79
#